data_AF-A0A7J2YUS3-F1
#
_entry.id   AF-A0A7J2YUS3-F1
#
_cell.length_a   1.000
_cell.length_b   1.000
_cell.length_c   1.000
_cell.angle_alpha   90.00
_cell.angle_beta   90.00
_cell.angle_gamma   90.00
#
_symmetry.space_group_name_H-M   'P 1'
#
loop_
_entity.id
_entity.type
_entity.pdbx_description
1 polymer ?
#
loop_
_entity_poly.entity_id
_entity_poly.type
_entity_poly.pdbx_seq_one_letter_code
_entity_poly.pdbx_strand_id
1 'polypeptide(L)'
;MLTQFKKKIQEMLQTEAKIAHKLGLTPNSISAIGFILAIASAVTYALTTQGSSWLLLLATFFMLASGFCDTMDGIVARTYQQTTAFGGFFDSVLDRFADGASYAGIIVAGLCGFAFWGAYWGTIVALSALVASMLVSYTRARAEVIGVKMESVGIAERAERMLILAVASIIGFFWLPALGYGVALIAALSVVTVLQRVLHVYRELKKEKAAIAKTA
;
A
#
# COMPACT_ATOMS: atom_id res chain seq x y z
N MET A 1 -19.69 -2.43 5.29
CA MET A 1 -19.22 -3.80 4.95
C MET A 1 -17.74 -4.01 5.27
N LEU A 2 -16.81 -3.14 4.82
CA LEU A 2 -15.37 -3.23 5.14
C LEU A 2 -15.03 -3.14 6.64
N THR A 3 -15.76 -2.35 7.44
CA THR A 3 -15.56 -2.23 8.90
C THR A 3 -15.88 -3.51 9.67
N GLN A 4 -16.92 -4.24 9.28
CA GLN A 4 -17.25 -5.55 9.87
C GLN A 4 -16.26 -6.63 9.44
N PHE A 5 -15.75 -6.56 8.22
CA PHE A 5 -14.69 -7.44 7.73
C PHE A 5 -13.37 -7.20 8.48
N LYS A 6 -12.98 -5.94 8.70
CA LYS A 6 -11.84 -5.56 9.55
C LYS A 6 -11.97 -6.13 10.96
N LYS A 7 -13.15 -6.03 11.59
CA LYS A 7 -13.39 -6.58 12.93
C LYS A 7 -13.24 -8.11 12.96
N LYS A 8 -13.77 -8.80 11.95
CA LYS A 8 -13.67 -10.26 11.84
C LYS A 8 -12.24 -10.74 11.60
N ILE A 9 -11.47 -10.02 10.78
CA ILE A 9 -10.02 -10.27 10.61
C ILE A 9 -9.29 -10.01 11.92
N GLN A 10 -9.59 -8.93 12.62
CA GLN A 10 -8.98 -8.64 13.91
C GLN A 10 -9.24 -9.74 14.93
N GLU A 11 -10.48 -10.24 15.04
CA GLU A 11 -10.84 -11.36 15.91
C GLU A 11 -10.10 -12.65 15.52
N MET A 12 -9.94 -12.92 14.23
CA MET A 12 -9.21 -14.08 13.73
C MET A 12 -7.71 -14.00 14.05
N LEU A 13 -7.13 -12.79 13.97
CA LEU A 13 -5.70 -12.53 14.21
C LEU A 13 -5.32 -12.28 15.68
N GLN A 14 -6.30 -12.33 16.59
CA GLN A 14 -6.05 -12.16 18.03
C GLN A 14 -5.10 -13.23 18.59
N THR A 15 -5.12 -14.43 18.04
CA THR A 15 -4.29 -15.55 18.53
C THR A 15 -2.83 -15.33 18.17
N GLU A 16 -2.57 -14.94 16.94
CA GLU A 16 -1.25 -14.60 16.40
C GLU A 16 -0.69 -13.37 17.09
N ALA A 17 -1.52 -12.34 17.32
CA ALA A 17 -1.13 -11.15 18.08
C ALA A 17 -0.74 -11.50 19.53
N LYS A 18 -1.45 -12.43 20.16
CA LYS A 18 -1.09 -12.95 21.50
C LYS A 18 0.25 -13.68 21.49
N ILE A 19 0.51 -14.50 20.46
CA ILE A 19 1.79 -15.21 20.32
C ILE A 19 2.93 -14.19 20.12
N ALA A 20 2.77 -13.22 19.23
CA ALA A 20 3.77 -12.18 18.98
C ALA A 20 4.10 -11.39 20.26
N HIS A 21 3.08 -10.98 21.03
CA HIS A 21 3.32 -10.32 22.31
C HIS A 21 4.01 -11.25 23.31
N LYS A 22 3.62 -12.53 23.41
CA LYS A 22 4.28 -13.49 24.31
C LYS A 22 5.75 -13.70 23.97
N LEU A 23 6.12 -13.57 22.70
CA LEU A 23 7.51 -13.59 22.23
C LEU A 23 8.27 -12.28 22.49
N GLY A 24 7.63 -11.28 23.10
CA GLY A 24 8.25 -9.99 23.43
C GLY A 24 8.34 -9.01 22.25
N LEU A 25 7.64 -9.28 21.14
CA LEU A 25 7.65 -8.39 19.99
C LEU A 25 6.81 -7.13 20.27
N THR A 26 7.45 -5.98 20.14
CA THR A 26 6.77 -4.67 20.20
C THR A 26 6.14 -4.33 18.84
N PRO A 27 5.12 -3.46 18.77
CA PRO A 27 4.54 -3.01 17.50
C PRO A 27 5.61 -2.50 16.52
N ASN A 28 6.53 -1.64 16.98
CA ASN A 28 7.59 -1.11 16.14
C ASN A 28 8.55 -2.20 15.64
N SER A 29 8.80 -3.24 16.44
CA SER A 29 9.59 -4.41 16.01
C SER A 29 8.87 -5.19 14.90
N ILE A 30 7.55 -5.34 15.01
CA ILE A 30 6.73 -5.99 13.98
C ILE A 30 6.74 -5.17 12.68
N SER A 31 6.58 -3.84 12.77
CA SER A 31 6.68 -2.95 11.59
C SER A 31 8.06 -3.04 10.93
N ALA A 32 9.14 -3.10 11.72
CA ALA A 32 10.51 -3.26 11.20
C ALA A 32 10.71 -4.61 10.48
N ILE A 33 10.18 -5.71 11.03
CA ILE A 33 10.18 -7.02 10.36
C ILE A 33 9.38 -6.96 9.06
N GLY A 34 8.20 -6.34 9.09
CA GLY A 34 7.37 -6.11 7.91
C GLY A 34 8.13 -5.33 6.83
N PHE A 35 8.88 -4.32 7.22
CA PHE A 35 9.71 -3.55 6.30
C PHE A 35 10.85 -4.39 5.69
N ILE A 36 11.55 -5.20 6.47
CA ILE A 36 12.57 -6.13 5.94
C ILE A 36 11.97 -7.08 4.91
N LEU A 37 10.77 -7.61 5.17
CA LEU A 37 10.04 -8.45 4.21
C LEU A 37 9.66 -7.68 2.94
N ALA A 38 9.25 -6.41 3.04
CA ALA A 38 9.00 -5.58 1.86
C ALA A 38 10.27 -5.36 1.02
N ILE A 39 11.42 -5.13 1.66
CA ILE A 39 12.71 -5.03 0.95
C ILE A 39 13.08 -6.36 0.29
N ALA A 40 12.88 -7.49 0.97
CA ALA A 40 13.08 -8.80 0.38
C ALA A 40 12.18 -9.02 -0.86
N SER A 41 10.92 -8.58 -0.79
CA SER A 41 10.00 -8.59 -1.95
C SER A 41 10.53 -7.74 -3.10
N ALA A 42 10.92 -6.50 -2.83
CA ALA A 42 11.47 -5.57 -3.82
C ALA A 42 12.73 -6.13 -4.51
N VAL A 43 13.67 -6.69 -3.73
CA VAL A 43 14.87 -7.34 -4.27
C VAL A 43 14.49 -8.55 -5.12
N THR A 44 13.52 -9.34 -4.69
CA THR A 44 13.07 -10.52 -5.46
C THR A 44 12.42 -10.11 -6.78
N TYR A 45 11.62 -9.04 -6.80
CA TYR A 45 11.14 -8.43 -8.05
C TYR A 45 12.31 -8.00 -8.94
N ALA A 46 13.30 -7.29 -8.39
CA ALA A 46 14.46 -6.80 -9.14
C ALA A 46 15.31 -7.92 -9.78
N LEU A 47 15.31 -9.11 -9.18
CA LEU A 47 16.03 -10.29 -9.68
C LEU A 47 15.19 -11.15 -10.64
N THR A 48 13.91 -10.81 -10.84
CA THR A 48 13.04 -11.56 -11.74
C THR A 48 13.41 -11.31 -13.19
N THR A 49 13.52 -12.39 -13.97
CA THR A 49 13.76 -12.36 -15.41
C THR A 49 12.74 -13.27 -16.09
N GLN A 50 12.68 -13.27 -17.43
CA GLN A 50 11.76 -14.17 -18.17
C GLN A 50 11.98 -15.66 -17.81
N GLY A 51 13.23 -16.07 -17.57
CA GLY A 51 13.57 -17.45 -17.18
C GLY A 51 13.38 -17.78 -15.69
N SER A 52 13.12 -16.77 -14.85
CA SER A 52 12.99 -16.92 -13.40
C SER A 52 11.64 -16.40 -12.87
N SER A 53 10.58 -16.53 -13.66
CA SER A 53 9.22 -16.06 -13.33
C SER A 53 8.68 -16.62 -12.00
N TRP A 54 9.19 -17.75 -11.51
CA TRP A 54 8.87 -18.29 -10.17
C TRP A 54 9.23 -17.32 -9.02
N LEU A 55 10.21 -16.44 -9.23
CA LEU A 55 10.57 -15.38 -8.27
C LEU A 55 9.41 -14.42 -8.03
N LEU A 56 8.46 -14.25 -8.96
CA LEU A 56 7.25 -13.46 -8.73
C LEU A 56 6.39 -14.01 -7.60
N LEU A 57 6.32 -15.34 -7.45
CA LEU A 57 5.59 -15.97 -6.35
C LEU A 57 6.28 -15.69 -5.01
N LEU A 58 7.62 -15.75 -4.99
CA LEU A 58 8.41 -15.43 -3.80
C LEU A 58 8.32 -13.94 -3.43
N ALA A 59 8.39 -13.05 -4.42
CA ALA A 59 8.19 -11.62 -4.23
C ALA A 59 6.78 -11.32 -3.68
N THR A 60 5.77 -11.99 -4.22
CA THR A 60 4.38 -11.89 -3.76
C THR A 60 4.24 -12.38 -2.32
N PHE A 61 4.85 -13.52 -1.99
CA PHE A 61 4.84 -14.06 -0.63
C PHE A 61 5.43 -13.07 0.37
N PHE A 62 6.62 -12.52 0.10
CA PHE A 62 7.24 -11.53 0.98
C PHE A 62 6.41 -10.24 1.10
N MET A 63 5.79 -9.78 0.01
CA MET A 63 4.92 -8.61 0.02
C MET A 63 3.68 -8.83 0.89
N LEU A 64 3.01 -9.97 0.73
CA LEU A 64 1.83 -10.30 1.53
C LEU A 64 2.19 -10.55 3.00
N ALA A 65 3.34 -11.16 3.28
CA ALA A 65 3.87 -11.31 4.63
C ALA A 65 4.18 -9.95 5.28
N SER A 66 4.72 -8.99 4.51
CA SER A 66 4.91 -7.62 4.95
C SER A 66 3.58 -6.94 5.32
N GLY A 67 2.57 -7.01 4.44
CA GLY A 67 1.23 -6.47 4.72
C GLY A 67 0.51 -7.17 5.89
N PHE A 68 0.84 -8.43 6.15
CA PHE A 68 0.38 -9.13 7.34
C PHE A 68 1.02 -8.56 8.61
N CYS A 69 2.33 -8.31 8.62
CA CYS A 69 3.02 -7.65 9.74
C CYS A 69 2.42 -6.27 10.06
N ASP A 70 2.14 -5.46 9.04
CA ASP A 70 1.45 -4.17 9.15
C ASP A 70 0.07 -4.29 9.82
N THR A 71 -0.70 -5.30 9.45
CA THR A 71 -1.98 -5.54 10.13
C THR A 71 -1.78 -5.98 11.58
N MET A 72 -0.75 -6.81 11.83
CA MET A 72 -0.43 -7.31 13.17
C MET A 72 0.06 -6.23 14.12
N ASP A 73 0.94 -5.32 13.70
CA ASP A 73 1.48 -4.28 14.58
C ASP A 73 0.36 -3.39 15.14
N GLY A 74 -0.62 -3.03 14.32
CA GLY A 74 -1.75 -2.22 14.72
C GLY A 74 -2.72 -2.99 15.61
N ILE A 75 -2.85 -4.30 15.43
CA ILE A 75 -3.62 -5.16 16.34
C ILE A 75 -2.93 -5.26 17.69
N VAL A 76 -1.63 -5.52 17.74
CA VAL A 76 -0.85 -5.60 18.98
C VAL A 76 -0.89 -4.26 19.71
N ALA A 77 -0.64 -3.16 19.00
CA ALA A 77 -0.67 -1.81 19.58
C ALA A 77 -2.02 -1.49 20.24
N ARG A 78 -3.15 -1.79 19.56
CA ARG A 78 -4.49 -1.54 20.09
C ARG A 78 -4.90 -2.49 21.22
N THR A 79 -4.63 -3.79 21.05
CA THR A 79 -5.05 -4.82 22.00
C THR A 79 -4.32 -4.68 23.35
N TYR A 80 -3.05 -4.28 23.31
CA TYR A 80 -2.21 -4.16 24.49
C TYR A 80 -1.97 -2.71 24.94
N GLN A 81 -2.75 -1.76 24.40
CA GLN A 81 -2.67 -0.33 24.75
C GLN A 81 -1.25 0.27 24.57
N GLN A 82 -0.53 -0.19 23.57
CA GLN A 82 0.82 0.26 23.19
C GLN A 82 0.79 1.24 22.00
N THR A 83 -0.35 1.85 21.71
CA THR A 83 -0.48 2.87 20.65
C THR A 83 0.30 4.12 21.03
N THR A 84 1.22 4.56 20.17
CA THR A 84 1.99 5.81 20.35
C THR A 84 1.98 6.65 19.08
N ALA A 85 2.11 7.98 19.23
CA ALA A 85 2.21 8.89 18.09
C ALA A 85 3.43 8.58 17.21
N PHE A 86 4.56 8.25 17.83
CA PHE A 86 5.76 7.83 17.12
C PHE A 86 5.53 6.53 16.35
N GLY A 87 4.87 5.52 16.95
CA GLY A 87 4.59 4.25 16.28
C GLY A 87 3.75 4.45 15.01
N GLY A 88 2.67 5.22 15.08
CA GLY A 88 1.84 5.52 13.90
C GLY A 88 2.59 6.32 12.81
N PHE A 89 3.49 7.22 13.21
CA PHE A 89 4.37 7.92 12.28
C PHE A 89 5.39 6.97 11.63
N PHE A 90 6.02 6.12 12.43
CA PHE A 90 7.05 5.18 11.99
C PHE A 90 6.51 4.14 11.02
N ASP A 91 5.40 3.48 11.40
CA ASP A 91 4.62 2.60 10.53
C ASP A 91 4.29 3.26 9.19
N SER A 92 3.74 4.49 9.27
CA SER A 92 3.46 5.26 8.08
C SER A 92 4.70 5.48 7.22
N VAL A 93 5.86 5.84 7.77
CA VAL A 93 7.08 6.03 6.98
C VAL A 93 7.54 4.73 6.31
N LEU A 94 7.58 3.62 7.06
CA LEU A 94 8.00 2.32 6.54
C LEU A 94 7.11 1.85 5.39
N ASP A 95 5.81 2.08 5.47
CA ASP A 95 4.87 1.78 4.38
C ASP A 95 5.20 2.46 3.07
N ARG A 96 5.59 3.75 3.11
CA ARG A 96 5.92 4.49 1.89
C ARG A 96 7.24 3.98 1.31
N PHE A 97 8.20 3.62 2.16
CA PHE A 97 9.43 2.97 1.69
C PHE A 97 9.15 1.58 1.10
N ALA A 98 8.29 0.78 1.72
CA ALA A 98 7.90 -0.55 1.26
C ALA A 98 7.20 -0.51 -0.11
N ASP A 99 6.18 0.34 -0.25
CA ASP A 99 5.47 0.57 -1.51
C ASP A 99 6.47 1.04 -2.59
N GLY A 100 7.32 2.02 -2.24
CA GLY A 100 8.31 2.59 -3.15
C GLY A 100 9.36 1.58 -3.63
N ALA A 101 9.91 0.79 -2.71
CA ALA A 101 10.89 -0.26 -3.02
C ALA A 101 10.29 -1.33 -3.95
N SER A 102 9.05 -1.74 -3.72
CA SER A 102 8.37 -2.75 -4.54
C SER A 102 8.26 -2.29 -6.00
N TYR A 103 7.79 -1.06 -6.24
CA TYR A 103 7.77 -0.49 -7.60
C TYR A 103 9.17 -0.32 -8.19
N ALA A 104 10.15 0.11 -7.38
CA ALA A 104 11.52 0.25 -7.85
C ALA A 104 12.09 -1.09 -8.33
N GLY A 105 11.88 -2.17 -7.59
CA GLY A 105 12.29 -3.52 -8.01
C GLY A 105 11.65 -3.95 -9.33
N ILE A 106 10.35 -3.71 -9.48
CA ILE A 106 9.61 -3.99 -10.73
C ILE A 106 10.16 -3.19 -11.91
N ILE A 107 10.45 -1.91 -11.69
CA ILE A 107 11.01 -1.00 -12.71
C ILE A 107 12.41 -1.46 -13.13
N VAL A 108 13.28 -1.76 -12.16
CA VAL A 108 14.67 -2.19 -12.42
C VAL A 108 14.70 -3.48 -13.21
N ALA A 109 13.83 -4.44 -12.90
CA ALA A 109 13.72 -5.69 -13.63
C ALA A 109 13.02 -5.56 -15.01
N GLY A 110 12.50 -4.38 -15.35
CA GLY A 110 11.84 -4.14 -16.64
C GLY A 110 10.54 -4.94 -16.82
N LEU A 111 9.87 -5.32 -15.73
CA LEU A 111 8.75 -6.26 -15.75
C LEU A 111 7.43 -5.67 -16.28
N CYS A 112 7.40 -4.36 -16.56
CA CYS A 112 6.21 -3.66 -17.04
C CYS A 112 6.15 -3.55 -18.58
N GLY A 113 7.02 -4.21 -19.33
CA GLY A 113 7.00 -4.16 -20.79
C GLY A 113 5.68 -4.68 -21.38
N PHE A 114 5.01 -3.87 -22.19
CA PHE A 114 3.83 -4.29 -22.94
C PHE A 114 4.24 -4.91 -24.27
N ALA A 115 3.61 -6.02 -24.66
CA ALA A 115 3.93 -6.74 -25.91
C ALA A 115 3.92 -5.84 -27.16
N PHE A 116 3.08 -4.80 -27.19
CA PHE A 116 2.95 -3.88 -28.33
C PHE A 116 3.75 -2.57 -28.20
N TRP A 117 4.06 -2.13 -26.99
CA TRP A 117 4.68 -0.81 -26.73
C TRP A 117 6.14 -0.93 -26.28
N GLY A 118 6.63 -2.12 -25.94
CA GLY A 118 8.01 -2.32 -25.50
C GLY A 118 8.30 -1.81 -24.09
N ALA A 119 9.56 -1.97 -23.67
CA ALA A 119 10.00 -1.73 -22.29
C ALA A 119 9.87 -0.26 -21.86
N TYR A 120 10.14 0.70 -22.76
CA TYR A 120 10.13 2.13 -22.46
C TYR A 120 8.78 2.63 -21.90
N TRP A 121 7.69 2.31 -22.60
CA TRP A 121 6.34 2.70 -22.16
C TRP A 121 5.91 1.96 -20.89
N GLY A 122 6.35 0.72 -20.71
CA GLY A 122 6.20 -0.03 -19.47
C GLY A 122 6.79 0.69 -18.26
N THR A 123 8.02 1.19 -18.41
CA THR A 123 8.71 1.97 -17.37
C THR A 123 7.97 3.27 -17.04
N ILE A 124 7.47 4.00 -18.04
CA ILE A 124 6.68 5.22 -17.81
C ILE A 124 5.43 4.92 -16.98
N VAL A 125 4.71 3.84 -17.31
CA VAL A 125 3.52 3.42 -16.56
C VAL A 125 3.87 3.04 -15.13
N ALA A 126 4.98 2.32 -14.92
CA ALA A 126 5.43 1.94 -13.59
C ALA A 126 5.85 3.14 -12.73
N LEU A 127 6.58 4.10 -13.31
CA LEU A 127 6.90 5.37 -12.65
C LEU A 127 5.64 6.16 -12.30
N SER A 128 4.65 6.18 -13.21
CA SER A 128 3.36 6.81 -12.95
C SER A 128 2.61 6.14 -11.81
N ALA A 129 2.61 4.81 -11.74
CA ALA A 129 2.02 4.05 -10.62
C ALA A 129 2.69 4.37 -9.29
N LEU A 130 4.03 4.45 -9.27
CA LEU A 130 4.81 4.83 -8.09
C LEU A 130 4.42 6.23 -7.59
N VAL A 131 4.49 7.23 -8.47
CA VAL A 131 4.16 8.62 -8.12
C VAL A 131 2.71 8.74 -7.68
N ALA A 132 1.77 8.14 -8.41
CA ALA A 132 0.36 8.19 -8.07
C ALA A 132 0.08 7.50 -6.72
N SER A 133 0.71 6.36 -6.43
CA SER A 133 0.58 5.67 -5.13
C SER A 133 1.07 6.56 -3.98
N MET A 134 2.20 7.26 -4.16
CA MET A 134 2.71 8.21 -3.17
C MET A 134 1.75 9.39 -2.97
N LEU A 135 1.18 9.92 -4.05
CA LEU A 135 0.20 11.01 -4.00
C LEU A 135 -1.10 10.58 -3.30
N VAL A 136 -1.56 9.34 -3.46
CA VAL A 136 -2.69 8.82 -2.70
C VAL A 136 -2.39 8.96 -1.19
N SER A 137 -1.26 8.43 -0.71
CA SER A 137 -0.90 8.52 0.71
C SER A 137 -0.67 9.95 1.19
N TYR A 138 -0.01 10.78 0.38
CA TYR A 138 0.28 12.18 0.71
C TYR A 138 -0.98 13.04 0.82
N THR A 139 -1.90 12.93 -0.15
CA THR A 139 -3.13 13.73 -0.16
C THR A 139 -3.99 13.46 1.08
N ARG A 140 -4.04 12.21 1.55
CA ARG A 140 -4.68 11.87 2.83
C ARG A 140 -3.99 12.54 4.02
N ALA A 141 -2.69 12.33 4.16
CA ALA A 141 -1.94 12.89 5.29
C ALA A 141 -2.04 14.43 5.32
N ARG A 142 -1.95 15.08 4.15
CA ARG A 142 -2.05 16.54 4.05
C ARG A 142 -3.44 17.07 4.36
N ALA A 143 -4.48 16.35 3.95
CA ALA A 143 -5.85 16.71 4.27
C ALA A 143 -6.17 16.57 5.77
N GLU A 144 -5.68 15.52 6.42
CA GLU A 144 -5.86 15.31 7.86
C GLU A 144 -5.17 16.42 8.67
N VAL A 145 -4.01 16.91 8.23
CA VAL A 145 -3.31 18.06 8.85
C VAL A 145 -4.14 19.36 8.82
N ILE A 146 -4.93 19.58 7.77
CA ILE A 146 -5.82 20.75 7.65
C ILE A 146 -7.22 20.48 8.22
N GLY A 147 -7.40 19.40 8.98
CA GLY A 147 -8.65 19.09 9.67
C GLY A 147 -9.72 18.39 8.83
N VAL A 148 -9.43 18.02 7.58
CA VAL A 148 -10.38 17.28 6.72
C VAL A 148 -10.21 15.78 6.93
N LYS A 149 -11.26 15.11 7.42
CA LYS A 149 -11.28 13.65 7.60
C LYS A 149 -11.27 12.95 6.24
N MET A 150 -10.42 11.93 6.10
CA MET A 150 -10.19 11.22 4.83
C MET A 150 -10.52 9.72 4.87
N GLU A 151 -11.18 9.27 5.93
CA GLU A 151 -11.56 7.87 6.08
C GLU A 151 -12.47 7.41 4.94
N SER A 152 -12.08 6.33 4.26
CA SER A 152 -12.84 5.71 3.17
C SER A 152 -13.04 6.59 1.92
N VAL A 153 -12.25 7.66 1.76
CA VAL A 153 -12.26 8.50 0.55
C VAL A 153 -11.20 7.99 -0.42
N GLY A 154 -11.66 7.35 -1.50
CA GLY A 154 -10.79 6.78 -2.52
C GLY A 154 -11.14 5.32 -2.84
N ILE A 155 -10.85 4.90 -4.07
CA ILE A 155 -11.11 3.52 -4.53
C ILE A 155 -9.86 2.62 -4.50
N ALA A 156 -8.66 3.20 -4.49
CA ALA A 156 -7.39 2.48 -4.43
C ALA A 156 -6.56 2.91 -3.22
N GLU A 157 -6.98 2.46 -2.04
CA GLU A 157 -6.12 2.54 -0.85
C GLU A 157 -4.98 1.51 -0.94
N ARG A 158 -4.16 1.43 0.11
CA ARG A 158 -2.94 0.63 0.08
C ARG A 158 -3.21 -0.86 -0.08
N ALA A 159 -4.21 -1.38 0.62
CA ALA A 159 -4.57 -2.80 0.58
C ALA A 159 -5.04 -3.22 -0.83
N GLU A 160 -5.82 -2.39 -1.51
CA GLU A 160 -6.30 -2.67 -2.88
C GLU A 160 -5.13 -2.69 -3.87
N ARG A 161 -4.19 -1.73 -3.77
CA ARG A 161 -2.99 -1.72 -4.63
C ARG A 161 -2.13 -2.95 -4.41
N MET A 162 -1.90 -3.32 -3.14
CA MET A 162 -1.13 -4.51 -2.79
C MET A 162 -1.80 -5.79 -3.30
N LEU A 163 -3.12 -5.88 -3.21
CA LEU A 163 -3.88 -7.02 -3.73
C LEU A 163 -3.83 -7.11 -5.25
N ILE A 164 -4.01 -5.98 -5.96
CA ILE A 164 -3.88 -5.95 -7.43
C ILE A 164 -2.48 -6.39 -7.83
N LEU A 165 -1.44 -5.90 -7.16
CA LEU A 165 -0.06 -6.27 -7.45
C LEU A 165 0.19 -7.75 -7.19
N ALA A 166 -0.33 -8.31 -6.08
CA ALA A 166 -0.20 -9.72 -5.76
C ALA A 166 -0.87 -10.61 -6.83
N VAL A 167 -2.09 -10.29 -7.22
CA VAL A 167 -2.82 -11.02 -8.28
C VAL A 167 -2.08 -10.91 -9.61
N ALA A 168 -1.61 -9.72 -9.97
CA ALA A 168 -0.86 -9.50 -11.20
C ALA A 168 0.47 -10.27 -11.23
N SER A 169 1.16 -10.37 -10.09
CA SER A 169 2.38 -11.17 -9.96
C SER A 169 2.14 -12.68 -10.01
N ILE A 170 1.05 -13.16 -9.42
CA ILE A 170 0.65 -14.58 -9.51
C ILE A 170 0.27 -14.95 -10.94
N ILE A 171 -0.48 -14.10 -11.64
CA ILE A 171 -0.76 -14.32 -13.06
C ILE A 171 0.54 -14.18 -13.88
N GLY A 172 1.40 -13.23 -13.49
CA GLY A 172 2.72 -12.97 -14.07
C GLY A 172 3.64 -14.19 -14.07
N PHE A 173 3.50 -15.09 -13.09
CA PHE A 173 4.20 -16.36 -13.07
C PHE A 173 3.90 -17.21 -14.31
N PHE A 174 2.65 -17.23 -14.77
CA PHE A 174 2.22 -17.96 -15.97
C PHE A 174 2.33 -17.11 -17.25
N TRP A 175 2.12 -15.81 -17.13
CA TRP A 175 2.11 -14.86 -18.23
C TRP A 175 2.67 -13.52 -17.79
N LEU A 176 3.99 -13.36 -17.93
CA LEU A 176 4.75 -12.21 -17.43
C LEU A 176 4.16 -10.82 -17.76
N PRO A 177 3.60 -10.56 -18.96
CA PRO A 177 2.97 -9.28 -19.27
C PRO A 177 1.82 -8.88 -18.32
N ALA A 178 1.19 -9.82 -17.61
CA ALA A 178 0.14 -9.56 -16.63
C ALA A 178 0.56 -8.52 -15.57
N LEU A 179 1.83 -8.54 -15.17
CA LEU A 179 2.37 -7.60 -14.17
C LEU A 179 2.31 -6.16 -14.69
N GLY A 180 2.67 -5.92 -15.95
CA GLY A 180 2.54 -4.61 -16.59
C GLY A 180 1.10 -4.09 -16.62
N TYR A 181 0.13 -4.95 -16.92
CA TYR A 181 -1.30 -4.58 -16.88
C TYR A 181 -1.79 -4.30 -15.46
N GLY A 182 -1.34 -5.07 -14.46
CA GLY A 182 -1.65 -4.82 -13.06
C GLY A 182 -1.11 -3.47 -12.59
N VAL A 183 0.13 -3.15 -12.93
CA VAL A 183 0.75 -1.85 -12.62
C VAL A 183 0.05 -0.70 -13.35
N ALA A 184 -0.37 -0.89 -14.60
CA ALA A 184 -1.18 0.08 -15.33
C ALA A 184 -2.53 0.34 -14.66
N LEU A 185 -3.20 -0.73 -14.21
CA LEU A 185 -4.45 -0.63 -13.47
C LEU A 185 -4.25 0.15 -12.16
N ILE A 186 -3.18 -0.14 -11.42
CA ILE A 186 -2.86 0.60 -10.19
C ILE A 186 -2.59 2.08 -10.49
N ALA A 187 -1.84 2.41 -11.54
CA ALA A 187 -1.61 3.79 -11.95
C ALA A 187 -2.93 4.53 -12.20
N ALA A 188 -3.83 3.94 -13.01
CA ALA A 188 -5.11 4.53 -13.34
C ALA A 188 -5.99 4.75 -12.10
N LEU A 189 -6.15 3.70 -11.27
CA LEU A 189 -6.98 3.78 -10.07
C LEU A 189 -6.42 4.74 -9.02
N SER A 190 -5.09 4.84 -8.92
CA SER A 190 -4.42 5.76 -8.00
C SER A 190 -4.62 7.21 -8.43
N VAL A 191 -4.51 7.52 -9.73
CA VAL A 191 -4.82 8.86 -10.26
C VAL A 191 -6.28 9.23 -9.99
N VAL A 192 -7.21 8.32 -10.27
CA VAL A 192 -8.64 8.52 -9.96
C VAL A 192 -8.83 8.78 -8.46
N THR A 193 -8.16 8.03 -7.60
CA THR A 193 -8.23 8.20 -6.14
C THR A 193 -7.68 9.55 -5.70
N VAL A 194 -6.57 10.02 -6.27
CA VAL A 194 -6.03 11.37 -5.99
C VAL A 194 -7.04 12.44 -6.37
N LEU A 195 -7.66 12.34 -7.55
CA LEU A 195 -8.70 13.29 -7.98
C LEU A 195 -9.91 13.26 -7.04
N GLN A 196 -10.37 12.08 -6.63
CA GLN A 196 -11.46 11.93 -5.65
C GLN A 196 -11.13 12.65 -4.33
N ARG A 197 -9.90 12.46 -3.82
CA ARG A 197 -9.44 13.10 -2.57
C ARG A 197 -9.37 14.62 -2.70
N VAL A 198 -8.78 15.13 -3.79
CA VAL A 198 -8.69 16.59 -4.02
C VAL A 198 -10.07 17.22 -4.13
N LEU A 199 -10.98 16.61 -4.89
CA LEU A 199 -12.35 17.11 -5.02
C LEU A 199 -13.11 17.06 -3.69
N HIS A 200 -12.87 16.03 -2.87
CA HIS A 200 -13.44 15.93 -1.53
C HIS A 200 -12.95 17.07 -0.62
N VAL A 201 -11.63 17.31 -0.54
CA VAL A 201 -11.05 18.44 0.22
C VAL A 201 -11.67 19.75 -0.22
N TYR A 202 -11.72 20.01 -1.53
CA TYR A 202 -12.25 21.25 -2.07
C TYR A 202 -13.71 21.49 -1.64
N ARG A 203 -14.54 20.43 -1.67
CA ARG A 203 -15.95 20.50 -1.27
C ARG A 203 -16.10 20.77 0.22
N GLU A 204 -15.33 20.11 1.08
CA GLU A 204 -15.41 20.30 2.53
C GLU A 204 -14.97 21.71 2.95
N LEU A 205 -13.85 22.22 2.42
CA LEU A 205 -13.40 23.58 2.70
C LEU A 205 -14.39 24.65 2.20
N LYS A 206 -15.07 24.40 1.07
CA LYS A 206 -16.12 25.30 0.57
C LYS A 206 -17.34 25.32 1.50
N LYS A 207 -17.75 24.17 2.04
CA LYS A 207 -18.84 24.09 3.01
C LYS A 207 -18.50 24.83 4.30
N GLU A 208 -17.27 24.67 4.80
CA GLU A 208 -16.79 25.34 6.00
C GLU A 208 -16.83 26.86 5.84
N LYS A 209 -16.29 27.39 4.73
CA LYS A 209 -16.37 28.83 4.41
C LYS A 209 -17.81 29.34 4.34
N ALA A 210 -18.71 28.58 3.72
CA ALA A 210 -20.12 28.95 3.62
C ALA A 210 -20.84 28.93 4.97
N ALA A 211 -20.45 28.03 5.89
CA ALA A 211 -20.99 27.99 7.25
C ALA A 211 -20.53 29.19 8.07
N ILE A 212 -19.25 29.57 7.99
CA ILE A 212 -18.70 30.75 8.66
C ILE A 212 -19.43 32.01 8.19
N ALA A 213 -19.63 32.17 6.87
CA ALA A 213 -20.32 33.33 6.30
C ALA A 213 -21.81 33.46 6.67
N LYS A 214 -22.47 32.39 7.14
CA LYS A 214 -23.86 32.43 7.63
C LYS A 214 -23.97 32.78 9.12
N THR A 215 -22.87 32.67 9.85
CA THR A 215 -22.83 32.89 11.30
C THR A 215 -22.21 34.25 11.67
N ALA A 216 -21.60 34.93 10.69
CA ALA A 216 -21.08 36.29 10.76
C ALA A 216 -22.15 37.29 10.27
#